data_AF-A0A3S4FZW8-F1
#
_entry.id   AF-A0A3S4FZW8-F1
#
_cell.length_a   1.000
_cell.length_b   1.000
_cell.length_c   1.000
_cell.angle_alpha   90.00
_cell.angle_beta   90.00
_cell.angle_gamma   90.00
#
_symmetry.space_group_name_H-M   'P 1'
#
loop_
_entity.id
_entity.type
_entity.pdbx_description
1 polymer ?
#
loop_
_entity_poly.entity_id
_entity_poly.type
_entity_poly.pdbx_seq_one_letter_code
_entity_poly.pdbx_strand_id
1 'polypeptide(L)' 'MSDILPLPLEIEFVHLPDKLRRRYGALILLFDEAEEELEGRLRFNVRH' A
#
# COMPACT_ATOMS: atom_id res chain seq x y z
N MET A 1 -4.16 -18.33 15.51
CA MET A 1 -3.49 -18.56 14.22
C MET A 1 -2.69 -17.30 13.96
N SER A 2 -1.40 -17.42 13.65
CA SER A 2 -0.54 -16.27 13.37
C SER A 2 -1.11 -15.50 12.18
N ASP A 3 -1.59 -14.28 12.41
CA ASP A 3 -2.09 -13.37 11.38
C ASP A 3 -0.90 -12.86 10.55
N ILE A 4 -0.43 -13.70 9.64
CA ILE A 4 0.61 -13.38 8.67
C ILE A 4 -0.11 -12.95 7.40
N LEU A 5 0.25 -11.79 6.86
CA LEU A 5 -0.25 -11.35 5.55
C LEU A 5 0.07 -12.42 4.48
N PRO A 6 -0.88 -12.77 3.60
CA PRO A 6 -0.71 -13.84 2.63
C PRO A 6 0.17 -13.40 1.46
N LEU A 7 1.48 -13.30 1.68
CA LEU A 7 2.44 -12.91 0.64
C LEU A 7 2.65 -14.05 -0.40
N PRO A 8 2.79 -13.74 -1.70
CA PRO A 8 2.75 -12.41 -2.27
C PRO A 8 1.32 -11.87 -2.44
N LEU A 9 1.15 -10.57 -2.29
CA LEU A 9 -0.15 -9.91 -2.47
C LEU A 9 0.01 -8.50 -3.06
N GLU A 10 -1.10 -7.94 -3.49
CA GLU A 10 -1.21 -6.57 -3.97
C GLU A 10 -2.27 -5.80 -3.17
N ILE A 11 -1.96 -4.56 -2.81
CA ILE A 11 -2.88 -3.61 -2.17
C ILE A 11 -3.09 -2.44 -3.12
N GLU A 12 -4.36 -2.14 -3.42
CA GLU A 12 -4.73 -1.00 -4.26
C GLU A 12 -5.59 0.00 -3.48
N PHE A 13 -5.17 1.25 -3.48
CA PHE A 13 -6.04 2.36 -3.11
C PHE A 13 -6.76 2.87 -4.35
N VAL A 14 -8.09 2.81 -4.32
CA VAL A 14 -8.98 3.28 -5.38
C VAL A 14 -9.84 4.44 -4.88
N HIS A 15 -10.38 5.24 -5.80
CA HIS A 15 -11.23 6.40 -5.47
C HIS A 15 -10.56 7.34 -4.46
N LEU A 16 -9.32 7.76 -4.75
CA LEU A 16 -8.52 8.58 -3.84
C LEU A 16 -8.29 9.99 -4.40
N PRO A 17 -9.30 10.90 -4.38
CA PRO A 17 -9.15 12.30 -4.78
C PRO A 17 -7.98 12.98 -4.05
N ASP A 18 -7.41 14.02 -4.66
CA ASP A 18 -6.21 14.73 -4.16
C ASP A 18 -6.27 15.12 -2.68
N LYS A 19 -7.43 15.56 -2.20
CA LYS A 19 -7.64 15.93 -0.79
C LYS A 19 -7.46 14.72 0.15
N LEU A 20 -7.93 13.55 -0.25
CA LEU A 20 -7.76 12.31 0.52
C LEU A 20 -6.35 11.75 0.33
N ARG A 21 -5.79 11.82 -0.88
CA ARG A 21 -4.38 11.42 -1.14
C ARG A 21 -3.42 12.17 -0.21
N ARG A 22 -3.59 13.49 -0.07
CA ARG A 22 -2.78 14.31 0.86
C ARG A 22 -3.05 13.92 2.32
N ARG A 23 -4.31 13.70 2.70
CA ARG A 23 -4.71 13.34 4.07
C ARG A 23 -4.11 12.00 4.50
N TYR A 24 -4.07 11.02 3.60
CA TYR A 24 -3.56 9.67 3.87
C TYR A 24 -2.12 9.46 3.42
N GLY A 25 -1.36 10.54 3.18
CA GLY A 25 0.01 10.47 2.66
C GLY A 25 0.94 9.60 3.51
N ALA A 26 0.75 9.54 4.82
CA ALA A 26 1.54 8.66 5.70
C ALA A 26 1.26 7.16 5.47
N LEU A 27 0.02 6.78 5.12
CA LEU A 27 -0.31 5.39 4.79
C LEU A 27 0.24 5.00 3.42
N ILE A 28 0.16 5.93 2.47
CA ILE A 28 0.75 5.75 1.14
C ILE A 28 2.27 5.53 1.27
N LEU A 29 2.95 6.41 2.01
CA LEU A 29 4.40 6.27 2.27
C LEU A 29 4.74 4.96 2.98
N LEU A 30 3.94 4.55 3.98
CA LEU A 30 4.15 3.27 4.67
C LEU A 30 4.11 2.07 3.73
N PHE A 31 3.17 2.04 2.78
CA PHE A 31 3.06 0.93 1.83
C PHE A 31 4.09 1.02 0.70
N ASP A 32 4.49 2.23 0.28
CA ASP A 32 5.62 2.43 -0.64
C ASP A 32 6.93 1.86 -0.03
N GLU A 33 7.22 2.19 1.23
CA GLU A 33 8.39 1.67 1.96
C GLU A 33 8.30 0.16 2.18
N ALA A 34 7.10 -0.37 2.48
CA ALA A 34 6.89 -1.80 2.66
C ALA A 34 7.09 -2.60 1.35
N GLU A 35 6.72 -2.05 0.19
CA GLU A 35 7.00 -2.68 -1.10
C GLU A 35 8.50 -2.78 -1.38
N GLU A 36 9.27 -1.74 -1.05
CA GLU A 36 10.74 -1.74 -1.14
C GLU A 36 11.36 -2.79 -0.21
N GLU A 37 11.02 -2.76 1.08
CA GLU A 37 11.57 -3.67 2.11
C GLU A 37 11.20 -5.14 1.86
N LEU A 38 10.01 -5.41 1.30
CA LEU A 38 9.55 -6.76 1.00
C LEU A 38 9.94 -7.25 -0.39
N GLU A 39 10.83 -6.54 -1.08
CA GLU A 39 11.36 -6.90 -2.40
C GLU A 39 10.23 -7.18 -3.42
N GLY A 40 9.15 -6.42 -3.35
CA GLY A 40 7.98 -6.55 -4.24
C GLY A 40 7.08 -7.77 -3.97
N ARG A 41 7.25 -8.49 -2.85
CA ARG A 41 6.30 -9.53 -2.41
C ARG A 41 4.98 -8.93 -1.95
N LEU A 42 5.01 -7.70 -1.43
CA LEU A 42 3.85 -6.83 -1.31
C LEU A 42 3.99 -5.78 -2.41
N ARG A 43 2.98 -5.66 -3.26
CA ARG A 43 2.89 -4.57 -4.24
C ARG A 43 1.87 -3.55 -3.80
N PHE A 44 2.18 -2.27 -3.97
CA PHE A 44 1.26 -1.20 -3.63
C PHE A 44 1.01 -0.27 -4.81
N ASN A 45 -0.27 0.01 -5.06
CA ASN A 45 -0.68 0.91 -6.14
C ASN A 45 -1.74 1.89 -5.66
N VAL A 46 -1.68 3.11 -6.20
CA VAL A 46 -2.77 4.09 -6.10
C VAL A 46 -3.37 4.27 -7.49
N ARG A 47 -4.61 3.80 -7.68
CA ARG A 47 -5.33 3.93 -8.95
C ARG A 47 -6.17 5.21 -8.99
N HIS A 48 -6.17 5.85 -10.15
CA HIS A 48 -7.00 7.00 -10.47
C HIS A 48 -8.44 6.59 -10.79
#